data_AF-A0A1B9PFL1-F1
#
_entry.id   AF-A0A1B9PFL1-F1
#
_cell.length_a   1.000
_cell.length_b   1.000
_cell.length_c   1.000
_cell.angle_alpha   90.00
_cell.angle_beta   90.00
_cell.angle_gamma   90.00
#
_symmetry.space_group_name_H-M   'P 1'
#
loop_
_entity.id
_entity.type
_entity.pdbx_description
1 polymer ?
#
loop_
_entity_poly.entity_id
_entity_poly.type
_entity_poly.pdbx_seq_one_letter_code
_entity_poly.pdbx_strand_id
1 'polypeptide(L)'
;MVLIQSTNKKYKWFAYTVFIGLLPILARLITNLFLDNIAWLSASDFIAFGFVMHISILNELEHMHDDDNWKSINNGASIGGVFIYGVFTLGLLIHETGATQIDAEMLKYCSMASSIISFILAYMVFDRLSAKSKDSSQGDSTCSVI
;
A
#
# COMPACT_ATOMS: atom_id res chain seq x y z
N MET A 1 2.57 0.50 -30.09
CA MET A 1 1.79 -0.54 -29.35
C MET A 1 2.42 -0.90 -28.00
N VAL A 2 3.76 -0.98 -27.89
CA VAL A 2 4.50 -1.24 -26.62
C VAL A 2 4.27 -0.15 -25.55
N LEU A 3 4.16 1.11 -25.97
CA LEU A 3 3.94 2.30 -25.12
C LEU A 3 2.70 2.22 -24.22
N ILE A 4 1.58 1.73 -24.78
CA ILE A 4 0.33 1.60 -24.03
C ILE A 4 0.47 0.49 -22.98
N GLN A 5 1.27 -0.54 -23.24
CA GLN A 5 1.34 -1.69 -22.35
C GLN A 5 2.11 -1.40 -21.05
N SER A 6 3.19 -0.60 -21.05
CA SER A 6 4.00 -0.36 -19.85
C SER A 6 3.31 0.54 -18.82
N THR A 7 2.75 1.67 -19.25
CA THR A 7 1.97 2.57 -18.37
C THR A 7 0.70 1.88 -17.86
N ASN A 8 0.05 1.07 -18.69
CA ASN A 8 -1.08 0.25 -18.24
C ASN A 8 -0.67 -0.79 -17.20
N LYS A 9 0.54 -1.38 -17.27
CA LYS A 9 1.00 -2.35 -16.26
C LYS A 9 1.15 -1.70 -14.89
N LYS A 10 1.79 -0.53 -14.80
CA LYS A 10 1.99 0.18 -13.52
C LYS A 10 0.67 0.69 -12.94
N TYR A 11 -0.22 1.22 -13.79
CA TYR A 11 -1.55 1.62 -13.36
C TYR A 11 -2.38 0.44 -12.85
N LYS A 12 -2.37 -0.69 -13.56
CA LYS A 12 -3.05 -1.92 -13.13
C LYS A 12 -2.50 -2.42 -11.79
N TRP A 13 -1.18 -2.45 -11.63
CA TRP A 13 -0.54 -2.83 -10.37
C TRP A 13 -1.03 -1.94 -9.21
N PHE A 14 -0.97 -0.62 -9.37
CA PHE A 14 -1.38 0.31 -8.31
C PHE A 14 -2.88 0.18 -8.00
N ALA A 15 -3.72 0.12 -9.04
CA ALA A 15 -5.16 -0.06 -8.88
C ALA A 15 -5.50 -1.37 -8.14
N TYR A 16 -4.90 -2.50 -8.55
CA TYR A 16 -5.12 -3.79 -7.89
C TYR A 16 -4.68 -3.77 -6.43
N THR A 17 -3.54 -3.14 -6.13
CA THR A 17 -3.06 -3.00 -4.76
C THR A 17 -4.05 -2.23 -3.89
N VAL A 18 -4.54 -1.09 -4.38
CA VAL A 18 -5.51 -0.27 -3.65
C VAL A 18 -6.83 -1.01 -3.46
N PHE A 19 -7.37 -1.65 -4.50
CA PHE A 19 -8.64 -2.40 -4.37
C PHE A 19 -8.52 -3.61 -3.43
N ILE A 20 -7.42 -4.35 -3.51
CA ILE A 20 -7.17 -5.48 -2.60
C ILE A 20 -6.99 -4.97 -1.17
N GLY A 21 -6.26 -3.88 -0.98
CA GLY A 21 -6.07 -3.27 0.33
C GLY A 21 -7.38 -2.78 0.94
N LEU A 22 -8.30 -2.24 0.13
CA LEU A 22 -9.59 -1.73 0.59
C LEU A 22 -10.62 -2.83 0.90
N LEU A 23 -10.34 -4.09 0.56
CA LEU A 23 -11.26 -5.21 0.74
C LEU A 23 -11.81 -5.33 2.17
N PRO A 24 -11.01 -5.25 3.24
CA PRO A 24 -11.52 -5.33 4.62
C PRO A 24 -12.48 -4.19 4.98
N ILE A 25 -12.19 -2.98 4.51
CA ILE A 25 -13.04 -1.80 4.71
C ILE A 25 -14.37 -1.99 3.99
N LEU A 26 -14.34 -2.38 2.72
CA LEU A 26 -15.54 -2.62 1.93
C LEU A 26 -16.38 -3.76 2.52
N ALA A 27 -15.74 -4.83 2.97
CA ALA A 27 -16.42 -5.94 3.63
C ALA A 27 -17.17 -5.47 4.89
N ARG A 28 -16.53 -4.65 5.74
CA ARG A 28 -17.16 -4.12 6.96
C ARG A 28 -18.29 -3.14 6.67
N LEU A 29 -18.18 -2.33 5.62
CA LEU A 29 -19.27 -1.46 5.15
C LEU A 29 -20.48 -2.27 4.68
N ILE A 30 -20.25 -3.35 3.90
CA ILE A 30 -21.32 -4.25 3.46
C ILE A 30 -21.98 -4.91 4.66
N THR A 31 -21.20 -5.41 5.62
CA THR A 31 -21.75 -6.06 6.82
C THR A 31 -22.62 -5.11 7.65
N ASN A 32 -22.25 -3.84 7.74
CA ASN A 32 -23.08 -2.81 8.42
C ASN A 32 -24.44 -2.57 7.75
N LEU A 33 -24.63 -2.91 6.47
CA LEU A 33 -25.95 -2.85 5.83
C LEU A 33 -26.89 -3.96 6.30
N PHE A 34 -26.35 -5.04 6.86
CA PHE A 34 -27.12 -6.20 7.31
C PHE A 34 -27.17 -6.34 8.83
N LEU A 35 -26.24 -5.71 9.56
CA LEU A 35 -26.08 -5.85 11.02
C LEU A 35 -25.86 -4.47 11.67
N ASP A 36 -26.75 -4.10 12.61
CA ASP A 36 -26.74 -2.77 13.25
C ASP A 36 -25.73 -2.60 14.40
N ASN A 37 -24.97 -3.64 14.76
CA ASN A 37 -24.10 -3.66 15.96
C ASN A 37 -22.60 -3.77 15.65
N ILE A 38 -22.17 -3.40 14.45
CA ILE A 38 -20.75 -3.47 14.06
C ILE A 38 -20.20 -2.06 13.91
N ALA A 39 -19.00 -1.82 14.44
CA ALA A 39 -18.33 -0.54 14.19
C ALA A 39 -18.07 -0.37 12.69
N TRP A 40 -18.38 0.81 12.14
CA TRP A 40 -18.20 1.15 10.72
C TRP A 40 -16.77 0.92 10.23
N LEU A 41 -15.77 1.21 11.08
CA LEU A 41 -14.34 1.05 10.79
C LEU A 41 -13.61 0.54 12.03
N SER A 42 -12.57 -0.24 11.82
CA SER A 42 -11.73 -0.83 12.86
C SER A 42 -10.25 -0.65 12.54
N ALA A 43 -9.41 -0.69 13.57
CA ALA A 43 -7.96 -0.74 13.42
C ALA A 43 -7.52 -1.88 12.48
N SER A 44 -8.18 -3.05 12.57
CA SER A 44 -7.91 -4.21 11.70
C SER A 44 -7.93 -3.87 10.21
N ASP A 45 -8.85 -2.99 9.80
CA ASP A 45 -9.07 -2.71 8.39
C ASP A 45 -7.92 -1.86 7.82
N PHE A 46 -7.47 -0.87 8.59
CA PHE A 46 -6.34 -0.01 8.24
C PHE A 46 -5.00 -0.73 8.33
N ILE A 47 -4.85 -1.65 9.30
CA ILE A 47 -3.66 -2.49 9.45
C ILE A 47 -3.51 -3.40 8.22
N ALA A 48 -4.59 -4.09 7.83
CA ALA A 48 -4.60 -4.95 6.64
C ALA A 48 -4.31 -4.15 5.36
N PHE A 49 -4.93 -2.99 5.20
CA PHE A 49 -4.63 -2.07 4.09
C PHE A 49 -3.13 -1.71 4.05
N GLY A 50 -2.57 -1.30 5.19
CA GLY A 50 -1.15 -0.96 5.32
C GLY A 50 -0.20 -2.09 4.93
N PHE A 51 -0.48 -3.32 5.36
CA PHE A 51 0.27 -4.50 4.94
C PHE A 51 0.25 -4.69 3.42
N VAL A 52 -0.93 -4.65 2.79
CA VAL A 52 -1.06 -4.82 1.34
C VAL A 52 -0.22 -3.79 0.58
N MET A 53 -0.23 -2.53 1.03
CA MET A 53 0.54 -1.46 0.40
C MET A 53 2.04 -1.72 0.44
N HIS A 54 2.59 -2.06 1.61
CA HIS A 54 4.04 -2.30 1.74
C HIS A 54 4.50 -3.61 1.08
N ILE A 55 3.71 -4.69 1.18
CA ILE A 55 4.01 -5.95 0.50
C ILE A 55 4.02 -5.75 -1.02
N SER A 56 3.06 -4.99 -1.55
CA SER A 56 2.98 -4.72 -2.98
C SER A 56 4.13 -3.84 -3.49
N ILE A 57 4.54 -2.82 -2.73
CA ILE A 57 5.73 -2.01 -3.05
C ILE A 57 6.98 -2.91 -3.12
N LEU A 58 7.19 -3.77 -2.11
CA LEU A 58 8.34 -4.68 -2.10
C LEU A 58 8.36 -5.59 -3.33
N ASN A 59 7.24 -6.22 -3.64
CA ASN A 59 7.10 -7.10 -4.79
C ASN A 59 7.36 -6.38 -6.13
N GLU A 60 6.87 -5.16 -6.27
CA GLU A 60 7.05 -4.36 -7.49
C GLU A 60 8.50 -3.90 -7.66
N LEU A 61 9.14 -3.47 -6.57
CA LEU A 61 10.51 -2.97 -6.59
C LEU A 61 11.55 -4.09 -6.73
N GLU A 62 11.26 -5.30 -6.26
CA GLU A 62 12.16 -6.45 -6.36
C GLU A 62 12.60 -6.71 -7.81
N HIS A 63 11.67 -6.60 -8.75
CA HIS A 63 11.86 -6.86 -10.19
C HIS A 63 12.52 -5.71 -10.97
N MET A 64 12.91 -4.61 -10.31
CA MET A 64 13.58 -3.47 -10.95
C MET A 64 15.11 -3.57 -10.87
N HIS A 65 15.80 -3.24 -11.97
CA HIS A 65 17.27 -3.34 -12.08
C HIS A 65 18.02 -1.99 -12.13
N ASP A 66 17.33 -0.86 -12.34
CA ASP A 66 17.99 0.39 -12.78
C ASP A 66 18.16 1.50 -11.70
N ASP A 67 17.95 1.25 -10.41
CA ASP A 67 18.05 2.31 -9.38
C ASP A 67 18.28 1.81 -7.95
N ASP A 68 19.51 1.36 -7.66
CA ASP A 68 19.81 0.64 -6.42
C ASP A 68 19.57 1.48 -5.14
N ASN A 69 19.90 2.77 -5.13
CA ASN A 69 19.78 3.57 -3.90
C ASN A 69 18.32 3.93 -3.57
N TRP A 70 17.55 4.40 -4.56
CA TRP A 70 16.13 4.71 -4.34
C TRP A 70 15.31 3.45 -4.06
N LYS A 71 15.61 2.34 -4.76
CA LYS A 71 15.02 1.03 -4.49
C LYS A 71 15.31 0.59 -3.06
N SER A 72 16.58 0.68 -2.62
CA SER A 72 17.00 0.29 -1.27
C SER A 72 16.26 1.08 -0.19
N ILE A 73 16.13 2.40 -0.34
CA ILE A 73 15.40 3.25 0.61
C ILE A 73 13.92 2.86 0.69
N ASN A 74 13.25 2.65 -0.45
CA ASN A 74 11.82 2.29 -0.46
C ASN A 74 11.57 0.86 0.03
N ASN A 75 12.48 -0.06 -0.26
CA ASN A 75 12.42 -1.42 0.29
C ASN A 75 12.61 -1.38 1.81
N GLY A 76 13.60 -0.64 2.31
CA GLY A 76 13.82 -0.45 3.74
C GLY A 76 12.62 0.20 4.44
N ALA A 77 12.06 1.26 3.85
CA ALA A 77 10.85 1.91 4.35
C ALA A 77 9.65 0.95 4.34
N SER A 78 9.51 0.10 3.33
CA SER A 78 8.41 -0.86 3.25
C SER A 78 8.54 -1.99 4.25
N ILE A 79 9.73 -2.53 4.45
CA ILE A 79 10.01 -3.50 5.53
C ILE A 79 9.69 -2.86 6.89
N GLY A 80 10.17 -1.64 7.14
CA GLY A 80 9.84 -0.90 8.36
C GLY A 80 8.34 -0.71 8.55
N GLY A 81 7.61 -0.37 7.48
CA GLY A 81 6.16 -0.29 7.47
C GLY A 81 5.48 -1.59 7.87
N VAL A 82 5.89 -2.73 7.28
CA VAL A 82 5.39 -4.07 7.65
C VAL A 82 5.59 -4.33 9.15
N PHE A 83 6.75 -4.00 9.71
CA PHE A 83 6.99 -4.14 11.15
C PHE A 83 6.07 -3.25 12.00
N ILE A 84 5.84 -1.99 11.61
CA ILE A 84 4.91 -1.07 12.30
C ILE A 84 3.49 -1.66 12.32
N TYR A 85 2.99 -2.16 11.19
CA TYR A 85 1.66 -2.81 11.15
C TYR A 85 1.62 -4.14 11.92
N GLY A 86 2.75 -4.85 12.00
CA GLY A 86 2.92 -6.00 12.90
C GLY A 86 2.74 -5.62 14.37
N VAL A 87 3.33 -4.50 14.80
CA VAL A 87 3.16 -3.97 16.17
C VAL A 87 1.72 -3.54 16.43
N PHE A 88 1.06 -2.90 15.46
CA PHE A 88 -0.38 -2.58 15.60
C PHE A 88 -1.25 -3.84 15.70
N THR A 89 -0.92 -4.89 14.95
CA THR A 89 -1.59 -6.19 15.06
C THR A 89 -1.42 -6.79 16.45
N LEU A 90 -0.20 -6.74 17.01
CA LEU A 90 0.05 -7.18 18.38
C LEU A 90 -0.78 -6.38 19.39
N GLY A 91 -0.85 -5.05 19.25
CA GLY A 91 -1.68 -4.19 20.08
C GLY A 91 -3.16 -4.57 20.01
N LEU A 92 -3.66 -4.90 18.81
CA LEU A 92 -5.03 -5.35 18.61
C LEU A 92 -5.30 -6.69 19.31
N LEU A 93 -4.39 -7.66 19.18
CA LEU A 93 -4.50 -8.96 19.84
C LEU A 93 -4.50 -8.83 21.37
N ILE A 94 -3.65 -7.98 21.93
CA ILE A 94 -3.65 -7.71 23.38
C ILE A 94 -5.00 -7.15 23.82
N HIS A 95 -5.57 -6.19 23.08
CA HIS A 95 -6.88 -5.65 23.38
C HIS A 95 -7.99 -6.73 23.31
N GLU A 96 -7.93 -7.63 22.33
CA GLU A 96 -8.89 -8.75 22.20
C GLU A 96 -8.87 -9.72 23.37
N THR A 97 -7.74 -9.88 24.08
CA THR A 97 -7.67 -10.70 25.31
C THR A 97 -8.40 -10.09 26.52
N GLY A 98 -8.96 -8.88 26.39
CA GLY A 98 -9.64 -8.18 27.49
C GLY A 98 -8.70 -7.35 28.36
N ALA A 99 -7.44 -7.18 27.97
CA ALA A 99 -6.52 -6.27 28.64
C ALA A 99 -6.93 -4.81 28.36
N THR A 100 -7.42 -4.11 29.40
CA THR A 100 -7.90 -2.72 29.30
C THR A 100 -6.81 -1.66 29.14
N GLN A 101 -5.56 -2.09 28.98
CA GLN A 101 -4.40 -1.20 28.90
C GLN A 101 -4.23 -0.55 27.52
N ILE A 102 -4.84 -1.11 26.48
CA ILE A 102 -4.77 -0.58 25.10
C ILE A 102 -6.15 -0.10 24.69
N ASP A 103 -6.27 1.18 24.35
CA ASP A 103 -7.51 1.75 23.83
C ASP A 103 -7.65 1.43 22.33
N ALA A 104 -8.73 0.71 21.98
CA ALA A 104 -9.04 0.36 20.59
C ALA A 104 -9.30 1.57 19.69
N GLU A 105 -9.86 2.67 20.22
CA GLU A 105 -10.08 3.88 19.44
C GLU A 105 -8.77 4.58 19.11
N MET A 106 -7.86 4.68 20.09
CA MET A 106 -6.53 5.23 19.87
C MET A 106 -5.76 4.41 18.84
N LEU A 107 -5.78 3.07 18.96
CA LEU A 107 -5.13 2.18 18.00
C LEU A 107 -5.72 2.33 16.58
N LYS A 108 -7.04 2.50 16.47
CA LYS A 108 -7.73 2.79 15.21
C LYS A 108 -7.25 4.09 14.58
N TYR A 109 -7.14 5.19 15.34
CA TYR A 109 -6.66 6.46 14.79
C TYR A 109 -5.18 6.42 14.39
N CYS A 110 -4.33 5.76 15.19
CA CYS A 110 -2.93 5.57 14.84
C CYS A 110 -2.77 4.76 13.54
N SER A 111 -3.44 3.61 13.44
CA SER A 111 -3.40 2.78 12.24
C SER A 111 -3.99 3.49 11.02
N MET A 112 -5.07 4.27 11.18
CA MET A 112 -5.63 5.09 10.12
C MET A 112 -4.62 6.13 9.60
N ALA A 113 -4.00 6.91 10.50
CA ALA A 113 -3.01 7.91 10.11
C ALA A 113 -1.81 7.28 9.40
N SER A 114 -1.29 6.17 9.94
CA SER A 114 -0.20 5.41 9.28
C SER A 114 -0.61 4.89 7.90
N SER A 115 -1.85 4.41 7.74
CA SER A 115 -2.34 3.87 6.46
C SER A 115 -2.40 4.92 5.36
N ILE A 116 -2.75 6.17 5.72
CA ILE A 116 -2.74 7.30 4.80
C ILE A 116 -1.30 7.62 4.38
N ILE A 117 -0.36 7.63 5.31
CA ILE A 117 1.07 7.84 5.00
C ILE A 117 1.58 6.73 4.08
N SER A 118 1.25 5.46 4.35
CA SER A 118 1.60 4.32 3.50
C SER A 118 1.00 4.44 2.10
N PHE A 119 -0.23 4.95 1.96
CA PHE A 119 -0.84 5.23 0.66
C PHE A 119 -0.10 6.32 -0.11
N ILE A 120 0.27 7.42 0.55
CA ILE A 120 1.08 8.48 -0.06
C ILE A 120 2.41 7.91 -0.55
N LEU A 121 3.10 7.08 0.24
CA LEU A 121 4.35 6.44 -0.18
C LEU A 121 4.15 5.54 -1.40
N ALA A 122 3.11 4.71 -1.43
CA ALA A 122 2.80 3.87 -2.59
C ALA A 122 2.51 4.71 -3.83
N TYR A 123 1.80 5.84 -3.68
CA TYR A 123 1.54 6.77 -4.76
C TYR A 123 2.84 7.43 -5.27
N MET A 124 3.74 7.85 -4.39
CA MET A 124 5.05 8.41 -4.78
C MET A 124 5.89 7.39 -5.56
N VAL A 125 5.87 6.12 -5.14
CA VAL A 125 6.48 5.01 -5.88
C VAL A 125 5.84 4.89 -7.26
N PHE A 126 4.51 4.81 -7.32
CA PHE A 126 3.76 4.73 -8.58
C PHE A 126 4.08 5.87 -9.55
N ASP A 127 4.10 7.11 -9.07
CA ASP A 127 4.37 8.30 -9.88
C ASP A 127 5.77 8.26 -10.49
N ARG A 128 6.79 7.92 -9.69
CA ARG A 128 8.17 7.78 -10.19
C ARG A 128 8.31 6.64 -11.20
N LEU A 129 7.67 5.49 -10.95
CA LEU A 129 7.68 4.37 -11.91
C LEU A 129 6.99 4.75 -13.22
N SER A 130 5.91 5.52 -13.14
CA SER A 130 5.19 6.03 -14.30
C SER A 130 6.03 7.04 -15.08
N ALA A 131 6.76 7.94 -14.40
CA ALA A 131 7.67 8.89 -15.03
C ALA A 131 8.82 8.18 -15.78
N LYS A 132 9.51 7.22 -15.14
CA LYS A 132 10.57 6.44 -15.80
C LYS A 132 10.08 5.70 -17.05
N SER A 133 8.85 5.16 -17.01
CA SER A 133 8.28 4.48 -18.19
C SER A 133 8.08 5.40 -19.40
N LYS A 134 7.87 6.71 -19.16
CA LYS A 134 7.74 7.72 -20.22
C LYS A 134 9.09 8.11 -20.79
N ASP A 135 10.11 8.32 -19.95
CA ASP A 135 11.44 8.76 -20.39
C ASP A 135 12.14 7.71 -21.27
N SER A 136 12.05 6.42 -20.93
CA SER A 136 12.58 5.33 -21.75
C SER A 136 11.96 5.29 -23.17
N SER A 137 10.78 5.88 -23.36
CA SER A 137 10.10 5.92 -24.66
C SER A 137 10.65 7.00 -25.60
N GLN A 138 11.28 8.04 -25.04
CA GLN A 138 11.77 9.19 -25.81
C GLN A 138 13.22 9.00 -26.30
N GLY A 139 14.03 8.22 -25.56
CA GLY A 139 15.38 7.81 -25.99
C GLY A 139 15.39 6.95 -27.26
N ASP A 140 14.51 5.95 -27.36
CA ASP A 140 14.44 5.03 -28.52
C ASP A 140 13.96 5.69 -29.82
N SER A 141 13.12 6.73 -29.70
CA SER A 141 12.60 7.46 -30.86
C SER A 141 13.67 8.35 -31.52
N THR A 142 14.74 8.68 -30.80
CA THR A 142 15.79 9.59 -31.29
C THR A 142 16.91 8.81 -31.99
N CYS A 143 17.15 7.55 -31.60
CA CYS A 143 18.15 6.68 -32.23
C CYS A 143 17.67 6.01 -33.53
N SER A 144 16.36 6.03 -33.81
CA SER A 144 15.77 5.44 -35.02
C SER A 144 15.67 6.42 -36.20
N VAL A 145 16.19 7.65 -36.06
CA VAL A 145 16.10 8.74 -37.06
C VAL A 145 17.48 9.11 -37.64
N ILE A 146 18.54 8.37 -37.29
CA ILE A 146 19.89 8.50 -37.86
C ILE A 146 20.20 7.24 -38.65
#